data_AF-A8HI48-F1
#
_entry.id   AF-A8HI48-F1
#
_cell.length_a   1.000
_cell.length_b   1.000
_cell.length_c   1.000
_cell.angle_alpha   90.00
_cell.angle_beta   90.00
_cell.angle_gamma   90.00
#
_symmetry.space_group_name_H-M   'P 1'
#
loop_
_entity.id
_entity.type
_entity.pdbx_description
1 polymer ?
#
loop_
_entity_poly.entity_id
_entity_poly.type
_entity_poly.pdbx_seq_one_letter_code
_entity_poly.pdbx_strand_id
1 'polypeptide(L)'
;LCKQVLPECNTEELAALKDVGIKIVDRCEGHPLAIKVIAGLMRSRGKSKAEWETILRSESWSMQLVLPEVPRALYVSYVHLPSELKECFLHCSLYPEECPIQRLILCVIGLPLAL
;
A
#
# COMPACT_ATOMS: atom_id res chain seq x y z
N LEU A 1 -4.79 -12.21 -2.11
CA LEU A 1 -4.05 -11.49 -1.06
C LEU A 1 -3.02 -12.38 -0.33
N CYS A 2 -3.40 -13.31 0.57
CA CYS A 2 -2.40 -14.08 1.34
C CYS A 2 -1.37 -14.86 0.49
N LYS A 3 -1.79 -15.49 -0.62
CA LYS A 3 -0.86 -16.13 -1.59
C LYS A 3 0.08 -15.16 -2.30
N GLN A 4 -0.34 -13.90 -2.49
CA GLN A 4 0.51 -12.86 -3.10
C GLN A 4 1.47 -12.23 -2.09
N VAL A 5 1.13 -12.26 -0.81
CA VAL A 5 1.94 -11.64 0.25
C VAL A 5 2.97 -12.64 0.82
N LEU A 6 2.64 -13.95 0.85
CA LEU A 6 3.43 -14.98 1.55
C LEU A 6 3.64 -16.23 0.67
N PRO A 7 4.76 -16.34 -0.06
CA PRO A 7 5.07 -17.53 -0.86
C PRO A 7 5.52 -18.74 0.00
N GLU A 8 6.15 -18.50 1.16
CA GLU A 8 6.74 -19.55 2.03
C GLU A 8 6.31 -19.34 3.49
N CYS A 9 5.10 -19.74 3.88
CA CYS A 9 4.61 -19.58 5.25
C CYS A 9 3.99 -20.87 5.77
N ASN A 10 4.29 -21.21 7.03
CA ASN A 10 3.77 -22.40 7.71
C ASN A 10 2.25 -22.25 7.91
N THR A 11 1.53 -23.37 7.90
CA THR A 11 0.06 -23.42 7.77
C THR A 11 -0.69 -22.66 8.88
N GLU A 12 -0.11 -22.55 10.08
CA GLU A 12 -0.71 -21.90 11.26
C GLU A 12 -0.60 -20.37 11.22
N GLU A 13 0.55 -19.81 10.83
CA GLU A 13 0.72 -18.36 10.65
C GLU A 13 -0.17 -17.83 9.53
N LEU A 14 -0.28 -18.60 8.44
CA LEU A 14 -1.17 -18.29 7.33
C LEU A 14 -2.64 -18.28 7.78
N ALA A 15 -3.03 -19.21 8.65
CA ALA A 15 -4.37 -19.25 9.23
C ALA A 15 -4.65 -18.01 10.09
N ALA A 16 -3.69 -17.60 10.93
CA ALA A 16 -3.83 -16.43 11.80
C ALA A 16 -3.97 -15.10 11.03
N LEU A 17 -3.31 -14.98 9.86
CA LEU A 17 -3.38 -13.81 8.98
C LEU A 17 -4.59 -13.83 8.04
N LYS A 18 -5.18 -14.99 7.77
CA LYS A 18 -6.28 -15.15 6.83
C LYS A 18 -7.50 -14.32 7.25
N ASP A 19 -7.86 -14.36 8.53
CA ASP A 19 -9.04 -13.65 9.03
C ASP A 19 -8.89 -12.13 8.91
N VAL A 20 -7.70 -11.61 9.21
CA VAL A 20 -7.39 -10.18 9.07
C VAL A 20 -7.31 -9.81 7.59
N GLY A 21 -6.69 -10.65 6.77
CA GLY A 21 -6.60 -10.46 5.32
C GLY A 21 -7.96 -10.39 4.63
N ILE A 22 -8.93 -11.21 5.04
CA ILE A 22 -10.30 -11.16 4.49
C ILE A 22 -10.96 -9.81 4.81
N LYS A 23 -10.86 -9.34 6.06
CA LYS A 23 -11.42 -8.03 6.46
C LYS A 23 -10.77 -6.87 5.70
N ILE A 24 -9.47 -6.95 5.44
CA ILE A 24 -8.77 -5.93 4.64
C ILE A 24 -9.22 -5.96 3.17
N VAL A 25 -9.44 -7.14 2.58
CA VAL A 25 -9.96 -7.25 1.21
C VAL A 25 -11.37 -6.66 1.11
N ASP A 26 -12.21 -6.87 2.12
CA ASP A 26 -13.55 -6.28 2.19
C ASP A 26 -13.49 -4.74 2.17
N ARG A 27 -12.55 -4.14 2.93
CA ARG A 27 -12.25 -2.69 2.90
C ARG A 27 -11.77 -2.17 1.54
N CYS A 28 -11.34 -3.04 0.64
CA CYS A 28 -10.92 -2.66 -0.72
C CYS A 28 -12.08 -2.58 -1.71
N GLU A 29 -13.31 -2.93 -1.29
CA GLU A 29 -14.55 -2.74 -2.07
C GLU A 29 -14.49 -3.37 -3.48
N GLY A 30 -13.74 -4.47 -3.62
CA GLY A 30 -13.61 -5.20 -4.89
C GLY A 30 -12.69 -4.56 -5.94
N HIS A 31 -12.09 -3.39 -5.68
CA HIS A 31 -11.19 -2.74 -6.63
C HIS A 31 -9.88 -3.54 -6.79
N PRO A 32 -9.55 -4.06 -7.99
CA PRO A 32 -8.34 -4.86 -8.19
C PRO A 32 -7.04 -4.10 -7.86
N LEU A 33 -7.01 -2.80 -8.19
CA LEU A 33 -5.89 -1.91 -7.89
C LEU A 33 -5.71 -1.71 -6.38
N ALA A 34 -6.80 -1.47 -5.65
CA ALA A 34 -6.80 -1.35 -4.19
C ALA A 34 -6.21 -2.60 -3.53
N ILE A 35 -6.66 -3.78 -3.94
CA ILE A 35 -6.17 -5.06 -3.45
C ILE A 35 -4.67 -5.21 -3.72
N LYS A 36 -4.21 -4.86 -4.92
CA LYS A 36 -2.78 -4.96 -5.29
C LYS A 36 -1.90 -4.03 -4.46
N VAL A 37 -2.35 -2.80 -4.25
CA VAL A 37 -1.62 -1.78 -3.48
C VAL A 37 -1.51 -2.18 -2.02
N ILE A 38 -2.62 -2.58 -1.39
CA ILE A 38 -2.63 -3.01 0.01
C ILE A 38 -1.85 -4.30 0.20
N ALA A 39 -1.92 -5.26 -0.75
CA ALA A 39 -1.05 -6.42 -0.71
C ALA A 39 0.45 -6.05 -0.75
N GLY A 40 0.82 -5.01 -1.51
CA GLY A 40 2.16 -4.45 -1.52
C GLY A 40 2.58 -3.87 -0.17
N LEU A 41 1.72 -3.04 0.44
CA LEU A 41 1.93 -2.51 1.79
C LEU A 41 2.09 -3.62 2.83
N MET A 42 1.25 -4.65 2.79
CA MET A 42 1.31 -5.75 3.76
C MET A 42 2.57 -6.59 3.59
N ARG A 43 3.05 -6.74 2.34
CA ARG A 43 4.33 -7.39 2.07
C ARG A 43 5.51 -6.62 2.69
N SER A 44 5.49 -5.28 2.68
CA SER A 44 6.57 -4.49 3.31
C SER A 44 6.54 -4.53 4.84
N ARG A 45 5.40 -4.84 5.45
CA ARG A 45 5.25 -5.04 6.91
C ARG A 45 5.52 -6.47 7.40
N GLY A 46 5.70 -7.43 6.48
CA GLY A 46 5.99 -8.82 6.82
C GLY A 46 4.79 -9.60 7.38
N LYS A 47 5.08 -10.65 8.16
CA LYS A 47 4.09 -11.67 8.60
C LYS A 47 3.45 -11.39 9.96
N SER A 48 3.60 -10.18 10.51
CA SER A 48 3.06 -9.86 11.83
C SER A 48 1.55 -9.60 11.76
N LYS A 49 0.76 -10.42 12.48
CA LYS A 49 -0.69 -10.18 12.62
C LYS A 49 -1.00 -8.83 13.24
N ALA A 50 -0.19 -8.39 14.21
CA ALA A 50 -0.36 -7.09 14.85
C ALA A 50 -0.18 -5.95 13.84
N GLU A 51 0.82 -6.02 12.96
CA GLU A 51 1.00 -5.01 11.90
C GLU A 51 -0.19 -4.98 10.94
N TRP A 52 -0.74 -6.14 10.58
CA TRP A 52 -1.92 -6.21 9.71
C TRP A 52 -3.16 -5.63 10.39
N GLU A 53 -3.34 -5.87 11.69
CA GLU A 53 -4.41 -5.27 12.48
C GLU A 53 -4.26 -3.75 12.60
N THR A 54 -3.04 -3.23 12.73
CA THR A 54 -2.76 -1.79 12.72
C THR A 54 -3.21 -1.16 11.40
N ILE A 55 -2.89 -1.79 10.26
CA ILE A 55 -3.38 -1.33 8.95
C ILE A 55 -4.91 -1.38 8.92
N LEU A 56 -5.52 -2.51 9.30
CA LEU A 56 -6.98 -2.69 9.27
C LEU A 56 -7.74 -1.65 10.12
N ARG A 57 -7.17 -1.24 11.25
CA ARG A 57 -7.76 -0.26 12.19
C ARG A 57 -7.35 1.19 11.91
N SER A 58 -6.59 1.45 10.85
CA SER A 58 -6.12 2.80 10.52
C SER A 58 -7.28 3.77 10.27
N GLU A 59 -7.27 4.93 10.92
CA GLU A 59 -8.29 5.97 10.72
C GLU A 59 -8.34 6.49 9.27
N SER A 60 -7.26 6.27 8.51
CA SER A 60 -7.18 6.62 7.08
C SER A 60 -8.24 5.91 6.21
N TRP A 61 -8.79 4.78 6.65
CA TRP A 61 -9.92 4.12 5.98
C TRP A 61 -11.23 4.90 6.04
N SER A 62 -11.36 5.84 6.98
CA SER A 62 -12.57 6.66 7.16
C SER A 62 -12.41 8.08 6.62
N MET A 63 -11.23 8.40 6.06
CA MET A 63 -10.95 9.74 5.57
C MET A 63 -11.75 10.06 4.30
N GLN A 64 -12.38 11.23 4.29
CA GLN A 64 -13.04 11.76 3.10
C GLN A 64 -11.96 12.33 2.16
N LEU A 65 -11.84 11.70 1.00
CA LEU A 65 -10.95 12.16 -0.07
C LEU A 65 -11.65 13.21 -0.91
N VAL A 66 -10.88 14.19 -1.38
CA VAL A 66 -11.35 15.22 -2.33
C VAL A 66 -11.83 14.57 -3.64
N LEU A 67 -11.18 13.46 -4.02
CA LEU A 67 -11.53 12.64 -5.18
C LEU A 67 -12.22 11.36 -4.70
N PRO A 68 -13.56 11.31 -4.64
CA PRO A 68 -14.30 10.15 -4.14
C PRO A 68 -14.14 8.89 -5.00
N GLU A 69 -13.75 9.04 -6.28
CA GLU A 69 -13.49 7.94 -7.20
C GLU A 69 -12.19 7.19 -6.92
N VAL A 70 -11.27 7.79 -6.14
CA VAL A 70 -10.00 7.16 -5.78
C VAL A 70 -10.24 6.16 -4.64
N PRO A 71 -9.93 4.86 -4.84
CA PRO A 71 -10.06 3.88 -3.76
C PRO A 71 -9.27 4.29 -2.51
N ARG A 72 -9.94 4.32 -1.34
CA ARG A 72 -9.33 4.70 -0.06
C ARG A 72 -8.07 3.90 0.29
N ALA A 73 -8.00 2.65 -0.16
CA ALA A 73 -6.82 1.79 -0.06
C ALA A 73 -5.53 2.43 -0.60
N LEU A 74 -5.62 3.26 -1.65
CA LEU A 74 -4.47 4.01 -2.19
C LEU A 74 -3.96 5.03 -1.17
N TYR A 75 -4.88 5.77 -0.56
CA TYR A 75 -4.54 6.75 0.47
C TYR A 75 -3.95 6.07 1.73
N VAL A 76 -4.54 4.97 2.18
CA VAL A 76 -4.00 4.15 3.27
C VAL A 76 -2.55 3.76 2.97
N SER A 77 -2.28 3.23 1.77
CA SER A 77 -0.91 2.90 1.36
C SER A 77 0.02 4.11 1.39
N TYR A 78 -0.43 5.27 0.93
CA TYR A 78 0.36 6.50 0.95
C TYR A 78 0.68 6.95 2.39
N VAL A 79 -0.28 6.95 3.31
CA VAL A 79 -0.05 7.34 4.71
C VAL A 79 0.98 6.43 5.39
N HIS A 80 0.99 5.15 5.03
CA HIS A 80 1.93 4.16 5.58
C HIS A 80 3.27 4.04 4.83
N LEU A 81 3.49 4.82 3.76
CA LEU A 81 4.80 4.92 3.11
C LEU A 81 5.83 5.60 4.05
N PRO A 82 7.11 5.19 3.99
CA PRO A 82 8.22 5.99 4.51
C PRO A 82 8.23 7.41 3.93
N SER A 83 8.69 8.38 4.72
CA SER A 83 8.65 9.81 4.35
C SER A 83 9.35 10.10 3.03
N GLU A 84 10.51 9.49 2.80
CA GLU A 84 11.32 9.64 1.59
C GLU A 84 10.56 9.16 0.35
N LEU A 85 9.78 8.09 0.50
CA LEU A 85 8.98 7.54 -0.59
C LEU A 85 7.70 8.36 -0.83
N LYS A 86 7.16 9.04 0.18
CA LYS A 86 6.02 9.96 0.00
C LYS A 86 6.40 11.11 -0.90
N GLU A 87 7.57 11.71 -0.68
CA GLU A 87 8.09 12.79 -1.52
C GLU A 87 8.33 12.33 -2.96
N CYS A 88 9.00 11.17 -3.13
CA CYS A 88 9.19 10.57 -4.45
C CYS A 88 7.86 10.32 -5.16
N PHE A 89 6.83 9.84 -4.44
CA PHE A 89 5.51 9.59 -4.99
C PHE A 89 4.80 10.87 -5.42
N LEU A 90 4.86 11.94 -4.63
CA LEU A 90 4.29 13.24 -4.98
C LEU A 90 4.96 13.83 -6.22
N HIS A 91 6.27 13.63 -6.40
CA HIS A 91 6.95 14.13 -7.59
C HIS A 91 6.42 13.49 -8.89
N CYS A 92 5.91 12.26 -8.84
CA CYS A 92 5.26 11.64 -10.00
C CYS A 92 4.07 12.45 -10.52
N SER A 93 3.41 13.27 -9.69
CA SER A 93 2.28 14.10 -10.11
C SER A 93 2.68 15.31 -10.96
N LEU A 94 3.97 15.61 -11.08
CA LEU A 94 4.47 16.67 -11.96
C LEU A 94 4.51 16.24 -13.43
N TYR A 95 4.39 14.94 -13.69
CA TYR A 95 4.34 14.40 -15.05
C TYR A 95 2.89 14.35 -15.55
N PRO A 96 2.63 14.66 -16.83
CA PRO A 96 1.32 14.49 -17.43
C PRO A 96 0.83 13.03 -17.34
N GLU A 97 -0.49 12.87 -17.35
CA GLU A 97 -1.12 11.55 -17.41
C GLU A 97 -0.61 10.75 -18.61
N GLU A 98 -0.45 9.42 -18.45
CA GLU A 98 0.08 8.50 -19.47
C GLU A 98 1.52 8.78 -19.95
N CYS A 99 2.26 9.67 -19.29
CA CYS A 99 3.67 9.89 -19.60
C CYS A 99 4.54 8.78 -18.95
N PRO A 100 5.34 8.02 -19.74
CA PRO A 100 6.21 6.99 -19.18
C PRO A 100 7.35 7.63 -18.37
N ILE A 101 7.37 7.38 -17.07
CA ILE A 101 8.46 7.83 -16.17
C ILE A 101 9.59 6.80 -16.21
N GLN A 102 10.79 7.22 -16.59
CA GLN A 102 11.97 6.34 -16.55
C GLN A 102 12.37 6.05 -15.10
N ARG A 103 12.66 4.79 -14.77
CA ARG A 103 13.02 4.35 -13.41
C ARG A 103 14.24 5.09 -12.84
N LEU A 104 15.19 5.47 -13.69
CA LEU A 104 16.36 6.27 -13.30
C LEU A 104 15.97 7.66 -12.78
N ILE A 105 14.96 8.29 -13.38
CA ILE A 105 14.48 9.61 -12.97
C ILE A 105 13.90 9.51 -11.55
N LEU A 106 13.12 8.47 -11.25
CA LEU A 106 12.57 8.24 -9.92
C LEU A 106 13.65 8.02 -8.85
N CYS A 107 14.72 7.26 -9.18
CA CYS A 107 15.86 7.08 -8.27
C CYS A 107 16.62 8.40 -8.03
N VAL A 108 16.81 9.21 -9.08
CA VAL A 108 17.51 10.50 -9.00
C VAL A 108 16.70 11.54 -8.24
N ILE A 109 15.37 11.42 -8.12
CA ILE A 109 14.57 12.33 -7.28
C ILE A 109 14.71 11.96 -5.78
N GLY A 110 14.89 10.69 -5.45
CA GLY A 110 15.10 10.22 -4.07
C GLY A 110 16.52 10.41 -3.52
N LEU A 111 17.54 10.56 -4.37
CA LEU A 111 18.93 10.78 -3.95
C LEU A 111 19.29 12.20 -3.44
N PRO A 112 18.83 13.31 -4.04
CA PRO A 112 19.25 14.67 -3.67
C PRO A 112 18.62 15.20 -2.39
N LEU A 113 17.61 14.52 -1.82
CA LEU A 113 17.03 14.87 -0.51
C LEU A 113 17.60 14.05 0.66
N ALA A 114 18.46 13.06 0.39
CA ALA A 114 19.09 12.21 1.40
C ALA A 114 20.58 12.53 1.66
N LEU A 115 21.09 13.65 1.14
CA LEU A 115 22.46 14.17 1.31
C LEU A 115 22.44 15.52 2.03
#